data_AF-A0A4R5PS02-F1
#
_entry.id   AF-A0A4R5PS02-F1
#
_cell.length_a   1.000
_cell.length_b   1.000
_cell.length_c   1.000
_cell.angle_alpha   90.00
_cell.angle_beta   90.00
_cell.angle_gamma   90.00
#
_symmetry.space_group_name_H-M   'P 1'
#
loop_
_entity.id
_entity.type
_entity.pdbx_description
1 polymer ?
#
loop_
_entity_poly.entity_id
_entity_poly.type
_entity_poly.pdbx_seq_one_letter_code
_entity_poly.pdbx_strand_id
1 'polypeptide(L)'
;MITPEKMLSASVLDDPRSADAVRKLAGLSDDERMIQLCATEAMAQVAAWKTEYRPDMLVAYAMSELKIAGDRLIARGGAFHSKAEWYAISFECGLGREHADVAAFSFKVGEPIPRAEWASHSLPEGRDDD
;
A
#
# COMPACT_ATOMS: atom_id res chain seq x y z
N MET A 1 1.25 -16.07 -3.60
CA MET A 1 1.25 -14.62 -3.80
C MET A 1 1.25 -14.37 -5.30
N ILE A 2 0.61 -13.29 -5.73
CA ILE A 2 0.64 -12.80 -7.11
C ILE A 2 1.92 -11.98 -7.27
N THR A 3 2.65 -12.23 -8.35
CA THR A 3 3.90 -11.52 -8.66
C THR A 3 3.70 -10.78 -9.98
N PRO A 4 3.49 -9.46 -9.96
CA PRO A 4 3.36 -8.67 -11.18
C PRO A 4 4.69 -8.55 -11.94
N GLU A 5 4.61 -8.49 -13.26
CA GLU A 5 5.78 -8.35 -14.14
C GLU A 5 6.32 -6.92 -14.22
N LYS A 6 5.50 -5.93 -13.86
CA LYS A 6 5.81 -4.50 -13.95
C LYS A 6 5.42 -3.80 -12.67
N MET A 7 6.28 -2.91 -12.19
CA MET A 7 5.99 -2.06 -11.04
C MET A 7 5.25 -0.80 -11.51
N LEU A 8 4.28 -0.33 -10.72
CA LEU A 8 3.32 0.68 -11.14
C LEU A 8 3.43 1.99 -10.36
N SER A 9 4.05 1.98 -9.19
CA SER A 9 4.23 3.15 -8.32
C SER A 9 4.89 4.32 -9.04
N ALA A 10 5.92 4.08 -9.84
CA ALA A 10 6.59 5.13 -10.61
C ALA A 10 5.62 5.87 -11.55
N SER A 11 4.79 5.15 -12.31
CA SER A 11 3.78 5.77 -13.18
C SER A 11 2.67 6.48 -12.40
N VAL A 12 2.33 5.99 -11.20
CA VAL A 12 1.38 6.69 -10.33
C VAL A 12 1.97 8.01 -9.83
N LEU A 13 3.26 8.03 -9.46
CA LEU A 13 3.93 9.21 -8.93
C LEU A 13 4.32 10.23 -10.02
N ASP A 14 4.48 9.79 -11.26
CA ASP A 14 4.70 10.66 -12.43
C ASP A 14 3.41 11.38 -12.89
N ASP A 15 2.23 10.89 -12.48
CA ASP A 15 0.97 11.56 -12.78
C ASP A 15 0.92 12.95 -12.09
N PRO A 16 0.62 14.04 -12.81
CA PRO A 16 0.54 15.38 -12.23
C PRO A 16 -0.43 15.49 -11.03
N ARG A 17 -1.45 14.63 -10.97
CA ARG A 17 -2.41 14.58 -9.85
C ARG A 17 -1.77 14.08 -8.55
N SER A 18 -0.62 13.42 -8.64
CA SER A 18 0.16 12.91 -7.51
C SER A 18 1.18 13.92 -6.96
N ALA A 19 1.19 15.17 -7.43
CA ALA A 19 2.19 16.16 -7.03
C ALA A 19 2.28 16.39 -5.50
N ASP A 20 1.15 16.34 -4.78
CA ASP A 20 1.13 16.40 -3.32
C ASP A 20 1.75 15.17 -2.66
N ALA A 21 1.48 13.97 -3.20
CA ALA A 21 2.07 12.73 -2.71
C ALA A 21 3.59 12.75 -2.89
N VAL A 22 4.08 13.18 -4.04
CA VAL A 22 5.52 13.33 -4.31
C VAL A 22 6.18 14.31 -3.34
N ARG A 23 5.55 15.47 -3.10
CA ARG A 23 6.06 16.44 -2.11
C ARG A 23 6.12 15.86 -0.70
N LYS A 24 5.08 15.13 -0.29
CA LYS A 24 5.04 14.47 1.03
C LYS A 24 6.16 13.44 1.15
N LEU A 25 6.33 12.57 0.15
CA LEU A 25 7.39 11.55 0.12
C LEU A 25 8.79 12.13 0.35
N ALA A 26 9.08 13.30 -0.22
CA ALA A 26 10.38 13.96 -0.08
C ALA A 26 10.69 14.45 1.35
N GLY A 27 9.68 14.62 2.20
CA GLY A 27 9.84 15.08 3.59
C GLY A 27 9.80 13.98 4.64
N LEU A 28 9.57 12.72 4.24
CA LEU A 28 9.46 11.58 5.17
C LEU A 28 10.83 11.04 5.58
N SER A 29 10.87 10.35 6.73
CA SER A 29 12.02 9.50 7.05
C SER A 29 12.16 8.36 6.04
N ASP A 30 13.28 7.66 6.07
CA ASP A 30 13.55 6.57 5.14
C ASP A 30 12.50 5.46 5.20
N ASP A 31 12.25 4.94 6.40
CA ASP A 31 11.25 3.89 6.63
C ASP A 31 9.83 4.33 6.22
N GLU A 32 9.44 5.57 6.54
CA GLU A 32 8.13 6.10 6.16
C GLU A 32 8.00 6.26 4.64
N ARG A 33 9.07 6.69 3.96
CA ARG A 33 9.10 6.76 2.49
C ARG A 33 8.95 5.37 1.87
N MET A 34 9.66 4.36 2.40
CA MET A 34 9.54 2.96 1.97
C MET A 34 8.09 2.47 2.12
N ILE A 35 7.46 2.75 3.27
CA ILE A 35 6.07 2.38 3.55
C ILE A 35 5.13 2.99 2.52
N GLN A 36 5.23 4.30 2.29
CA GLN A 36 4.33 5.00 1.38
C GLN A 36 4.52 4.57 -0.09
N LEU A 37 5.77 4.34 -0.51
CA LEU A 37 6.07 3.86 -1.86
C LEU A 37 5.53 2.44 -2.09
N CYS A 38 5.74 1.53 -1.14
CA CYS A 38 5.22 0.17 -1.22
C CYS A 38 3.68 0.12 -1.09
N ALA A 39 3.07 1.00 -0.30
CA ALA A 39 1.61 1.15 -0.24
C ALA A 39 1.03 1.65 -1.57
N THR A 40 1.70 2.60 -2.21
CA THR A 40 1.32 3.11 -3.54
C THR A 40 1.39 1.99 -4.58
N GLU A 41 2.46 1.20 -4.57
CA GLU A 41 2.60 0.01 -5.41
C GLU A 41 1.47 -0.99 -5.17
N ALA A 42 1.22 -1.35 -3.91
CA ALA A 42 0.18 -2.31 -3.54
C ALA A 42 -1.21 -1.89 -4.06
N MET A 43 -1.60 -0.64 -3.86
CA MET A 43 -2.88 -0.11 -4.33
C MET A 43 -2.98 -0.16 -5.87
N ALA A 44 -1.92 0.27 -6.56
CA ALA A 44 -1.88 0.25 -8.02
C ALA A 44 -1.99 -1.19 -8.58
N GLN A 45 -1.27 -2.14 -7.98
CA GLN A 45 -1.28 -3.54 -8.37
C GLN A 45 -2.63 -4.21 -8.12
N VAL A 46 -3.28 -3.92 -6.99
CA VAL A 46 -4.63 -4.44 -6.70
C VAL A 46 -5.65 -3.93 -7.72
N ALA A 47 -5.62 -2.62 -8.03
CA ALA A 47 -6.50 -2.04 -9.06
C ALA A 47 -6.25 -2.63 -10.46
N ALA A 48 -5.00 -2.91 -10.81
CA ALA A 48 -4.64 -3.51 -12.11
C ALA A 48 -4.99 -5.00 -12.19
N TRP A 49 -4.80 -5.74 -11.09
CA TRP A 49 -5.06 -7.18 -11.03
C TRP A 49 -6.54 -7.52 -11.18
N LYS A 50 -7.41 -6.75 -10.52
CA LYS A 50 -8.85 -6.91 -10.63
C LYS A 50 -9.58 -5.57 -10.60
N THR A 51 -10.26 -5.27 -11.70
CA THR A 51 -11.02 -4.02 -11.90
C THR A 51 -12.20 -3.82 -10.95
N GLU A 52 -12.60 -4.87 -10.21
CA GLU A 52 -13.61 -4.78 -9.16
C GLU A 52 -13.13 -3.95 -7.96
N TYR A 53 -11.83 -3.96 -7.68
CA TYR A 53 -11.24 -3.17 -6.61
C TYR A 53 -10.90 -1.76 -7.10
N ARG A 54 -11.16 -0.77 -6.24
CA ARG A 54 -10.77 0.63 -6.43
C ARG A 54 -10.09 1.10 -5.14
N PRO A 55 -8.84 0.68 -4.89
CA PRO A 55 -8.14 1.03 -3.67
C PRO A 55 -7.94 2.54 -3.57
N ASP A 56 -8.31 3.11 -2.42
CA ASP A 56 -8.17 4.55 -2.15
C ASP A 56 -7.41 4.86 -0.85
N MET A 57 -7.18 3.85 -0.02
CA MET A 57 -6.39 3.91 1.20
C MET A 57 -5.75 2.54 1.48
N LEU A 58 -4.58 2.54 2.12
CA LEU A 58 -3.90 1.33 2.59
C LEU A 58 -3.21 1.57 3.94
N VAL A 59 -3.40 0.63 4.87
CA VAL A 59 -2.72 0.58 6.17
C VAL A 59 -1.86 -0.68 6.20
N ALA A 60 -0.53 -0.53 6.13
CA ALA A 60 0.40 -1.66 5.93
C ALA A 60 0.58 -2.55 7.18
N TYR A 61 0.18 -2.05 8.35
CA TYR A 61 0.38 -2.69 9.66
C TYR A 61 -0.92 -2.78 10.48
N ALA A 62 -2.07 -2.92 9.81
CA ALA A 62 -3.39 -2.93 10.45
C ALA A 62 -3.60 -4.06 11.47
N MET A 63 -3.11 -5.27 11.15
CA MET A 63 -3.33 -6.49 11.93
C MET A 63 -2.03 -7.15 12.40
N SER A 64 -0.88 -6.71 11.90
CA SER A 64 0.44 -7.24 12.27
C SER A 64 1.52 -6.21 12.03
N GLU A 65 2.59 -6.27 12.81
CA GLU A 65 3.73 -5.39 12.66
C GLU A 65 4.33 -5.48 11.26
N LEU A 66 4.69 -4.32 10.72
CA LEU A 66 5.47 -4.21 9.50
C LEU A 66 6.92 -4.57 9.80
N LYS A 67 7.56 -5.33 8.90
CA LYS A 67 8.99 -5.60 8.97
C LYS A 67 9.73 -4.89 7.85
N ILE A 68 10.73 -4.09 8.22
CA ILE A 68 11.70 -3.49 7.30
C ILE A 68 13.07 -4.14 7.55
N ALA A 69 13.73 -4.59 6.49
CA ALA A 69 15.04 -5.21 6.55
C ALA A 69 15.86 -4.87 5.30
N GLY A 70 16.74 -3.89 5.42
CA GLY A 70 17.50 -3.38 4.28
C GLY A 70 16.57 -2.73 3.26
N ASP A 71 16.62 -3.22 2.02
CA ASP A 71 15.80 -2.77 0.88
C ASP A 71 14.42 -3.46 0.81
N ARG A 72 14.07 -4.29 1.80
CA ARG A 72 12.84 -5.08 1.78
C ARG A 72 11.87 -4.65 2.88
N LEU A 73 10.61 -4.49 2.47
CA LEU A 73 9.47 -4.26 3.34
C LEU A 73 8.48 -5.42 3.22
N ILE A 74 8.06 -5.95 4.37
CA ILE A 74 7.13 -7.09 4.46
C ILE A 74 5.94 -6.67 5.32
N ALA A 75 4.77 -6.65 4.71
CA ALA A 75 3.48 -6.40 5.35
C ALA A 75 2.65 -7.69 5.35
N ARG A 76 2.48 -8.34 6.49
CA ARG A 76 1.68 -9.59 6.58
C ARG A 76 0.24 -9.37 7.01
N GLY A 77 -0.04 -8.26 7.68
CA GLY A 77 -1.35 -7.88 8.18
C GLY A 77 -1.76 -6.50 7.71
N GLY A 78 -1.56 -6.19 6.43
CA GLY A 78 -2.03 -4.94 5.86
C GLY A 78 -3.53 -4.98 5.53
N ALA A 79 -4.13 -3.82 5.34
CA ALA A 79 -5.50 -3.67 4.86
C ALA A 79 -5.55 -2.59 3.77
N PHE A 80 -6.38 -2.77 2.75
CA PHE A 80 -6.72 -1.69 1.82
C PHE A 80 -8.23 -1.44 1.80
N HIS A 81 -8.59 -0.17 1.65
CA HIS A 81 -9.97 0.26 1.53
C HIS A 81 -10.34 0.32 0.05
N SER A 82 -11.49 -0.22 -0.30
CA SER A 82 -12.05 -0.16 -1.66
C SER A 82 -13.57 -0.22 -1.60
N LYS A 83 -14.24 0.82 -2.11
CA LYS A 83 -15.71 0.90 -2.21
C LYS A 83 -16.42 0.68 -0.85
N ALA A 84 -16.04 1.45 0.16
CA ALA A 84 -16.64 1.44 1.51
C ALA A 84 -16.42 0.15 2.31
N GLU A 85 -15.46 -0.70 1.91
CA GLU A 85 -15.09 -1.93 2.62
C GLU A 85 -13.57 -2.04 2.71
N TRP A 86 -13.11 -2.59 3.82
CA TRP A 86 -11.70 -2.94 4.04
C TRP A 86 -11.45 -4.41 3.69
N TYR A 87 -10.33 -4.68 3.05
CA TYR A 87 -9.91 -6.02 2.67
C TYR A 87 -8.51 -6.29 3.21
N ALA A 88 -8.29 -7.52 3.69
CA ALA A 88 -6.96 -7.93 4.11
C ALA A 88 -6.01 -7.99 2.91
N ILE A 89 -4.76 -7.58 3.12
CA ILE A 89 -3.68 -7.72 2.14
C ILE A 89 -2.37 -8.07 2.83
N SER A 90 -1.63 -8.98 2.22
CA SER A 90 -0.23 -9.22 2.55
C SER A 90 0.64 -8.95 1.34
N PHE A 91 1.79 -8.31 1.51
CA PHE A 91 2.72 -8.07 0.43
C PHE A 91 4.19 -8.05 0.89
N GLU A 92 5.06 -8.31 -0.06
CA GLU A 92 6.50 -8.17 0.06
C GLU A 92 6.97 -7.22 -1.05
N CYS A 93 7.68 -6.17 -0.65
CA CYS A 93 8.14 -5.08 -1.49
C CYS A 93 9.65 -4.99 -1.39
N GLY A 94 10.34 -5.18 -2.52
CA GLY A 94 11.77 -4.94 -2.66
C GLY A 94 11.98 -3.61 -3.37
N LEU A 95 12.78 -2.74 -2.77
CA LEU A 95 13.07 -1.41 -3.27
C LEU A 95 14.38 -1.39 -4.05
N GLY A 96 14.46 -0.47 -4.99
CA GLY A 96 15.68 -0.17 -5.72
C GLY A 96 16.69 0.59 -4.86
N ARG A 97 17.76 1.05 -5.51
CA ARG A 97 18.81 1.83 -4.85
C ARG A 97 18.22 3.09 -4.22
N GLU A 98 18.71 3.42 -3.02
CA GLU A 98 18.30 4.62 -2.27
C GLU A 98 16.79 4.67 -1.96
N HIS A 99 16.08 3.54 -2.09
CA HIS A 99 14.64 3.41 -1.90
C HIS A 99 13.84 4.44 -2.72
N ALA A 100 14.29 4.68 -3.96
CA ALA A 100 13.68 5.63 -4.88
C ALA A 100 12.50 5.03 -5.65
N ASP A 101 12.55 3.73 -5.95
CA ASP A 101 11.58 3.00 -6.74
C ASP A 101 11.33 1.59 -6.18
N VAL A 102 10.21 0.98 -6.56
CA VAL A 102 9.98 -0.44 -6.30
C VAL A 102 10.64 -1.26 -7.40
N ALA A 103 11.49 -2.22 -7.00
CA ALA A 103 12.20 -3.11 -7.92
C ALA A 103 11.56 -4.50 -8.01
N ALA A 104 10.89 -4.96 -6.94
CA ALA A 104 10.20 -6.24 -6.91
C ALA A 104 8.97 -6.16 -6.00
N PHE A 105 7.90 -6.84 -6.39
CA PHE A 105 6.68 -6.85 -5.59
C PHE A 105 5.97 -8.19 -5.68
N SER A 106 5.33 -8.60 -4.58
CA SER A 106 4.36 -9.68 -4.58
C SER A 106 3.30 -9.43 -3.54
N PHE A 107 2.06 -9.82 -3.81
CA PHE A 107 0.94 -9.57 -2.90
C PHE A 107 -0.09 -10.70 -2.88
N LYS A 108 -0.98 -10.64 -1.91
CA LYS A 108 -2.16 -11.49 -1.82
C LYS A 108 -3.29 -10.66 -1.20
N VAL A 109 -4.42 -10.58 -1.90
CA VAL A 109 -5.67 -10.06 -1.36
C VAL A 109 -6.37 -11.18 -0.60
N GLY A 110 -6.84 -10.87 0.61
CA GLY A 110 -7.63 -11.75 1.46
C GLY A 110 -9.10 -11.37 1.48
N GLU A 111 -9.80 -11.85 2.50
CA GLU A 111 -11.23 -11.60 2.70
C GLU A 111 -11.50 -10.14 3.12
N PRO A 112 -12.75 -9.67 2.96
CA PRO A 112 -13.21 -8.46 3.62
C PRO A 112 -13.03 -8.54 5.13
N ILE A 113 -12.58 -7.45 5.74
CA ILE A 113 -12.44 -7.32 7.19
C ILE A 113 -13.80 -6.90 7.75
N PRO A 114 -14.39 -7.65 8.70
CA PRO A 114 -15.69 -7.28 9.28
C PRO A 114 -15.66 -5.87 9.89
N ARG A 115 -16.70 -5.08 9.64
CA ARG A 115 -16.83 -3.70 10.16
C ARG A 115 -16.62 -3.57 11.66
N ALA A 116 -17.06 -4.58 12.42
CA ALA A 116 -16.88 -4.64 13.86
C ALA A 116 -15.40 -4.68 14.31
N GLU A 117 -14.48 -5.06 13.42
CA GLU A 117 -13.04 -5.17 13.68
C GLU A 117 -12.25 -3.94 13.21
N TRP A 118 -12.88 -2.99 12.51
CA TRP A 118 -12.18 -1.85 11.92
C TRP A 118 -11.53 -0.95 12.97
N ALA A 119 -12.27 -0.62 14.03
CA ALA A 119 -11.76 0.22 15.12
C ALA A 119 -10.55 -0.43 15.82
N SER A 120 -10.56 -1.75 16.02
CA SER A 120 -9.43 -2.47 16.63
C SER A 120 -8.18 -2.52 15.75
N HIS A 121 -8.33 -2.28 14.45
CA HIS A 121 -7.25 -2.25 13.47
C HIS A 121 -6.91 -0.84 12.98
N SER A 122 -7.47 0.19 13.63
CA SER A 122 -7.30 1.60 13.24
C SER A 122 -7.68 1.86 11.78
N LEU A 123 -8.72 1.18 11.31
CA LEU A 123 -9.27 1.33 9.96
C LEU A 123 -10.43 2.33 10.01
N PRO A 124 -10.32 3.52 9.38
CA PRO A 124 -11.38 4.51 9.40
C PRO A 124 -12.60 4.07 8.58
N GLU A 125 -13.80 4.51 8.98
CA GLU A 125 -15.07 4.19 8.30
C GLU A 125 -15.27 4.96 6.98
N GLY A 126 -14.48 6.02 6.74
CA GLY A 126 -14.47 6.81 5.51
C GLY A 126 -13.12 7.51 5.31
N ARG A 127 -12.95 8.21 4.17
CA ARG A 127 -11.93 9.27 4.11
C ARG A 127 -12.40 10.33 5.11
N ASP A 128 -11.65 10.51 6.20
CA ASP A 128 -11.81 11.68 7.04
C ASP A 128 -11.44 12.91 6.18
N ASP A 129 -12.41 13.39 5.40
CA ASP A 129 -12.46 14.73 4.84
C ASP A 129 -12.99 15.64 5.97
N ASP A 130 -12.09 16.04 6.87
CA ASP A 130 -12.23 17.25 7.71
C ASP A 130 -11.10 18.23 7.37
#